data_AF-A0A7Y5T105-F1
#
_entry.id   AF-A0A7Y5T105-F1
#
_cell.length_a   1.000
_cell.length_b   1.000
_cell.length_c   1.000
_cell.angle_alpha   90.00
_cell.angle_beta   90.00
_cell.angle_gamma   90.00
#
_symmetry.space_group_name_H-M   'P 1'
#
loop_
_entity.id
_entity.type
_entity.pdbx_description
1 polymer ?
#
loop_
_entity_poly.entity_id
_entity_poly.type
_entity_poly.pdbx_seq_one_letter_code
_entity_poly.pdbx_strand_id
1 'polypeptide(L)'
;MILFNLKALESRLKNREMTQPEYFRYLMANWLVLGTLSFLVVDDQWDNPGVAGMLLIIPAVGVLLGYRSNRKGDNADFLNRFIKLHFVIGMRFFLLSIAVVLLVALIGQFIPDHPVKGFILGGSVMAVMIGFYGSLARSVGCVAGR
;
A
#
# COMPACT_ATOMS: atom_id res chain seq x y z
N MET A 1 -19.32 -1.43 8.95
CA MET A 1 -17.84 -1.57 8.96
C MET A 1 -17.38 -2.48 7.81
N ILE A 2 -17.31 -1.98 6.57
CA ILE A 2 -16.81 -2.74 5.40
C ILE A 2 -15.38 -2.33 5.01
N LEU A 3 -14.91 -1.17 5.49
CA LEU A 3 -13.62 -0.56 5.14
C LEU A 3 -12.38 -1.45 5.41
N PHE A 4 -12.49 -2.48 6.25
CA PHE A 4 -11.37 -3.36 6.62
C PHE A 4 -11.46 -4.79 6.05
N ASN A 5 -12.59 -5.17 5.45
CA ASN A 5 -12.81 -6.55 4.99
C ASN A 5 -12.46 -6.69 3.49
N LEU A 6 -11.21 -7.08 3.23
CA LEU A 6 -10.69 -7.27 1.87
C LEU A 6 -11.49 -8.31 1.08
N LYS A 7 -11.84 -9.46 1.66
CA LYS A 7 -12.58 -10.52 0.95
C LYS A 7 -13.98 -10.07 0.55
N ALA A 8 -14.68 -9.37 1.44
CA ALA A 8 -15.99 -8.82 1.14
C ALA A 8 -15.91 -7.74 0.05
N LEU A 9 -14.88 -6.90 0.08
CA LEU A 9 -14.65 -5.89 -0.96
C LEU A 9 -14.29 -6.50 -2.31
N GLU A 10 -13.41 -7.52 -2.34
CA GLU A 10 -13.06 -8.26 -3.55
C GLU A 10 -14.30 -8.91 -4.19
N SER A 11 -15.15 -9.57 -3.39
CA SER A 11 -16.39 -10.18 -3.87
C SER A 11 -17.37 -9.14 -4.46
N ARG A 12 -17.58 -8.01 -3.79
CA ARG A 12 -18.48 -6.94 -4.28
C ARG A 12 -17.93 -6.27 -5.54
N LEU A 13 -16.60 -6.09 -5.62
CA LEU A 13 -15.96 -5.55 -6.81
C LEU A 13 -16.06 -6.50 -8.00
N LYS A 14 -15.93 -7.80 -7.75
CA LYS A 14 -16.10 -8.85 -8.74
C LYS A 14 -17.54 -8.90 -9.27
N ASN A 15 -18.53 -8.76 -8.39
CA ASN A 15 -19.95 -8.77 -8.77
C ASN A 15 -20.48 -7.42 -9.28
N ARG A 16 -19.66 -6.36 -9.33
CA ARG A 16 -20.04 -4.99 -9.73
C ARG A 16 -21.15 -4.35 -8.87
N GLU A 17 -21.29 -4.78 -7.62
CA GLU A 17 -22.35 -4.36 -6.68
C GLU A 17 -22.02 -3.07 -5.91
N MET A 18 -21.13 -2.22 -6.43
CA MET A 18 -20.70 -1.00 -5.73
C MET A 18 -21.34 0.26 -6.31
N THR A 19 -21.84 1.10 -5.41
CA THR A 19 -22.47 2.37 -5.76
C THR A 19 -21.43 3.50 -5.87
N GLN A 20 -21.71 4.54 -6.66
CA GLN A 20 -20.85 5.72 -6.77
C GLN A 20 -20.54 6.45 -5.45
N PRO A 21 -21.48 6.65 -4.50
CA PRO A 21 -21.15 7.27 -3.22
C PRO A 21 -20.16 6.45 -2.38
N GLU A 22 -20.18 5.12 -2.48
CA GLU A 22 -19.16 4.28 -1.86
C GLU A 22 -17.79 4.49 -2.51
N TYR A 23 -17.74 4.65 -3.85
CA TYR A 23 -16.50 4.97 -4.57
C TYR A 23 -15.87 6.26 -4.07
N PHE A 24 -16.67 7.32 -3.93
CA PHE A 24 -16.17 8.61 -3.43
C PHE A 24 -15.61 8.51 -2.01
N ARG A 25 -16.25 7.72 -1.13
CA ARG A 25 -15.75 7.49 0.24
C ARG A 25 -14.38 6.81 0.27
N TYR A 26 -14.16 5.79 -0.57
CA TYR A 26 -12.84 5.13 -0.63
C TYR A 26 -11.76 6.06 -1.19
N LEU A 27 -12.10 6.85 -2.22
CA LEU A 27 -11.16 7.80 -2.82
C LEU A 27 -10.80 8.92 -1.85
N MET A 28 -11.79 9.50 -1.18
CA MET A 28 -11.60 10.50 -0.12
C MET A 28 -10.78 9.93 1.03
N ALA A 29 -11.10 8.72 1.52
CA ALA A 29 -10.37 8.11 2.61
C ALA A 29 -8.91 7.80 2.22
N ASN A 30 -8.66 7.35 0.99
CA ASN A 30 -7.31 7.15 0.48
C ASN A 30 -6.52 8.46 0.46
N TRP A 31 -7.14 9.55 0.00
CA TRP A 31 -6.49 10.86 -0.06
C TRP A 31 -6.25 11.48 1.33
N LEU A 32 -7.26 11.45 2.21
CA LEU A 32 -7.18 11.96 3.59
C LEU A 32 -6.20 11.17 4.46
N VAL A 33 -6.17 9.84 4.35
CA VAL A 33 -5.31 9.03 5.21
C VAL A 33 -3.90 9.00 4.65
N LEU A 34 -3.71 8.54 3.41
CA LEU A 34 -2.37 8.34 2.85
C LEU A 34 -1.72 9.66 2.43
N GLY A 35 -2.50 10.63 1.94
CA GLY A 35 -1.96 11.94 1.58
C GLY A 35 -1.39 12.66 2.79
N THR A 36 -2.17 12.78 3.86
CA THR A 36 -1.73 13.48 5.10
C THR A 36 -0.56 12.75 5.78
N LEU A 37 -0.56 11.42 5.77
CA LEU A 37 0.57 10.62 6.29
C LEU A 37 1.85 10.85 5.49
N SER A 38 1.75 11.00 4.17
CA SER A 38 2.92 11.26 3.32
C SER A 38 3.55 12.61 3.65
N PHE A 39 2.75 13.64 3.92
CA PHE A 39 3.28 14.94 4.34
C PHE A 39 4.00 14.91 5.69
N LEU A 40 3.50 14.13 6.66
CA LEU A 40 4.09 14.04 8.00
C LEU A 40 5.42 13.28 8.06
N VAL A 41 5.71 12.42 7.06
CA VAL A 41 6.86 11.50 7.10
C VAL A 41 8.03 11.98 6.24
N VAL A 42 7.79 12.82 5.22
CA VAL A 42 8.80 13.11 4.18
C VAL A 42 9.48 14.48 4.38
N ASP A 43 9.25 15.18 5.49
CA ASP A 43 9.59 16.61 5.65
C ASP A 43 11.08 16.96 5.39
N ASP A 44 12.04 16.02 5.58
CA ASP A 44 13.49 16.31 5.48
C ASP A 44 14.33 15.34 4.62
N GLN A 45 13.73 14.43 3.83
CA GLN A 45 14.51 13.38 3.12
C GLN A 45 14.34 13.31 1.59
N TRP A 46 13.77 14.34 0.97
CA TRP A 46 13.58 14.39 -0.49
C TRP A 46 14.88 14.30 -1.31
N ASP A 47 15.97 14.85 -0.78
CA ASP A 47 17.28 14.85 -1.46
C ASP A 47 18.00 13.48 -1.38
N ASN A 48 17.48 12.54 -0.60
CA ASN A 48 18.05 11.20 -0.54
C ASN A 48 17.55 10.35 -1.73
N PRO A 49 18.43 9.96 -2.67
CA PRO A 49 18.03 9.19 -3.84
C PRO A 49 17.43 7.82 -3.49
N GLY A 50 17.79 7.25 -2.33
CA GLY A 50 17.17 6.03 -1.81
C GLY A 50 15.72 6.24 -1.42
N VAL A 51 15.39 7.39 -0.84
CA VAL A 51 14.02 7.77 -0.45
C VAL A 51 13.19 8.10 -1.69
N ALA A 52 13.74 8.86 -2.65
CA ALA A 52 13.08 9.13 -3.92
C ALA A 52 12.79 7.85 -4.71
N GLY A 53 13.75 6.92 -4.78
CA GLY A 53 13.54 5.60 -5.40
C GLY A 53 12.44 4.81 -4.71
N MET A 54 12.41 4.82 -3.39
CA MET A 54 11.38 4.14 -2.60
C MET A 54 9.98 4.73 -2.79
N LEU A 55 9.87 6.06 -2.88
CA LEU A 55 8.59 6.78 -2.99
C LEU A 55 8.06 6.87 -4.43
N LEU A 56 8.90 6.68 -5.44
CA LEU A 56 8.49 6.80 -6.85
C LEU A 56 8.58 5.46 -7.60
N ILE A 57 9.70 4.75 -7.50
CA ILE A 57 9.95 3.53 -8.29
C ILE A 57 9.08 2.38 -7.78
N ILE A 58 9.04 2.15 -6.46
CA ILE A 58 8.26 1.03 -5.89
C ILE A 58 6.76 1.20 -6.20
N PRO A 59 6.14 2.39 -6.00
CA PRO A 59 4.76 2.62 -6.40
C PRO A 59 4.52 2.46 -7.88
N ALA A 60 5.41 2.99 -8.74
CA ALA A 60 5.28 2.85 -10.18
C ALA A 60 5.31 1.38 -10.61
N VAL A 61 6.24 0.58 -10.10
CA VAL A 61 6.32 -0.86 -10.35
C VAL A 61 5.06 -1.56 -9.83
N GLY A 62 4.59 -1.21 -8.64
CA GLY A 62 3.37 -1.78 -8.05
C GLY A 62 2.11 -1.51 -8.89
N VAL A 63 1.95 -0.29 -9.39
CA VAL A 63 0.87 0.09 -10.31
C VAL A 63 0.99 -0.70 -11.61
N LEU A 64 2.18 -0.80 -12.19
CA LEU A 64 2.42 -1.56 -13.42
C LEU A 64 2.09 -3.05 -13.26
N LEU A 65 2.49 -3.66 -12.14
CA LEU A 65 2.17 -5.06 -11.83
C LEU A 65 0.66 -5.24 -11.64
N GLY A 66 -0.01 -4.35 -10.90
CA GLY A 66 -1.46 -4.36 -10.75
C GLY A 66 -2.18 -4.22 -12.10
N TYR A 67 -1.71 -3.32 -12.96
CA TYR A 67 -2.27 -3.11 -14.29
C TYR A 67 -2.11 -4.35 -15.18
N ARG A 68 -0.91 -4.95 -15.17
CA ARG A 68 -0.65 -6.22 -15.88
C ARG A 68 -1.56 -7.34 -15.37
N SER A 69 -1.77 -7.45 -14.05
CA SER A 69 -2.69 -8.43 -13.47
C SER A 69 -4.14 -8.19 -13.91
N ASN A 70 -4.58 -6.93 -13.96
CA ASN A 70 -5.93 -6.60 -14.45
C ASN A 70 -6.10 -6.91 -15.94
N ARG A 71 -5.07 -6.63 -16.76
CA ARG A 71 -5.04 -6.94 -18.19
C ARG A 71 -5.11 -8.44 -18.50
N LYS A 72 -4.61 -9.30 -17.61
CA LYS A 72 -4.70 -10.76 -17.75
C LYS A 72 -6.10 -11.30 -17.46
N GLY A 73 -6.93 -10.54 -16.75
CA GLY A 73 -8.32 -10.86 -16.46
C GLY A 73 -9.29 -10.21 -17.45
N ASP A 74 -10.36 -9.63 -16.94
CA ASP A 74 -11.40 -8.95 -17.73
C ASP A 74 -10.99 -7.55 -18.24
N ASN A 75 -9.83 -7.03 -17.82
CA ASN A 75 -9.30 -5.70 -18.17
C ASN A 75 -10.26 -4.52 -17.92
N ALA A 76 -11.30 -4.70 -17.10
CA ALA A 76 -12.28 -3.65 -16.81
C ALA A 76 -11.89 -2.86 -15.56
N ASP A 77 -12.27 -1.58 -15.52
CA ASP A 77 -12.30 -0.74 -14.31
C ASP A 77 -11.04 -0.77 -13.43
N PHE A 78 -9.85 -0.84 -14.05
CA PHE A 78 -8.58 -0.97 -13.35
C PHE A 78 -8.41 0.07 -12.25
N LEU A 79 -8.55 1.36 -12.59
CA LEU A 79 -8.32 2.46 -11.65
C LEU A 79 -9.25 2.37 -10.44
N ASN A 80 -10.51 1.97 -10.66
CA ASN A 80 -11.52 1.85 -9.63
C ASN A 80 -11.19 0.71 -8.66
N ARG A 81 -10.82 -0.46 -9.19
CA ARG A 81 -10.37 -1.61 -8.39
C ARG A 81 -9.09 -1.30 -7.62
N PHE A 82 -8.14 -0.67 -8.30
CA PHE A 82 -6.84 -0.32 -7.74
C PHE A 82 -7.00 0.61 -6.55
N ILE A 83 -7.71 1.74 -6.68
CA ILE A 83 -7.88 2.72 -5.58
C ILE A 83 -8.57 2.10 -4.37
N LYS A 84 -9.64 1.32 -4.58
CA LYS A 84 -10.39 0.70 -3.48
C LYS A 84 -9.58 -0.34 -2.73
N LEU A 85 -8.91 -1.23 -3.47
CA LEU A 85 -8.04 -2.24 -2.86
C LEU A 85 -6.81 -1.59 -2.22
N HIS A 86 -6.27 -0.53 -2.82
CA HIS A 86 -5.15 0.24 -2.29
C HIS A 86 -5.48 0.82 -0.92
N PHE A 87 -6.68 1.36 -0.73
CA PHE A 87 -7.09 1.86 0.59
C PHE A 87 -7.15 0.75 1.65
N VAL A 88 -7.86 -0.37 1.37
CA VAL A 88 -8.05 -1.43 2.37
C VAL A 88 -6.74 -2.15 2.69
N ILE A 89 -5.96 -2.49 1.67
CA ILE A 89 -4.65 -3.11 1.83
C ILE A 89 -3.70 -2.10 2.48
N GLY A 90 -3.76 -0.83 2.09
CA GLY A 90 -2.91 0.24 2.62
C GLY A 90 -3.14 0.42 4.12
N MET A 91 -4.39 0.38 4.55
CA MET A 91 -4.74 0.47 5.97
C MET A 91 -4.24 -0.75 6.78
N ARG A 92 -4.28 -1.96 6.22
CA ARG A 92 -3.70 -3.15 6.87
C ARG A 92 -2.18 -3.05 7.00
N PHE A 93 -1.52 -2.62 5.93
CA PHE A 93 -0.07 -2.44 5.93
C PHE A 93 0.36 -1.26 6.79
N PHE A 94 -0.48 -0.23 6.95
CA PHE A 94 -0.25 0.87 7.88
C PHE A 94 -0.30 0.41 9.35
N LEU A 95 -1.28 -0.41 9.73
CA LEU A 95 -1.31 -1.00 11.06
C LEU A 95 -0.10 -1.92 11.29
N LEU A 96 0.30 -2.68 10.26
CA LEU A 96 1.50 -3.51 10.31
C LEU A 96 2.78 -2.67 10.41
N SER A 97 2.86 -1.53 9.71
CA SER A 97 4.03 -0.66 9.76
C SER A 97 4.20 -0.01 11.13
N ILE A 98 3.11 0.36 11.83
CA ILE A 98 3.18 0.79 13.23
C ILE A 98 3.81 -0.30 14.09
N ALA A 99 3.36 -1.56 13.97
CA ALA A 99 3.91 -2.67 14.73
C ALA A 99 5.40 -2.91 14.41
N VAL A 100 5.79 -2.84 13.14
CA VAL A 100 7.19 -2.99 12.70
C VAL A 100 8.05 -1.85 13.24
N VAL A 101 7.59 -0.60 13.18
CA VAL A 101 8.33 0.55 13.70
C VAL A 101 8.54 0.44 15.21
N LEU A 102 7.50 0.04 15.96
CA LEU A 102 7.61 -0.19 17.41
C LEU A 102 8.62 -1.31 17.73
N LEU A 103 8.57 -2.41 16.98
CA LEU A 103 9.51 -3.53 17.14
C LEU A 103 10.95 -3.09 16.85
N VAL A 104 11.17 -2.36 15.75
CA VAL A 104 12.51 -1.87 15.38
C VAL A 104 13.01 -0.84 16.39
N ALA A 105 12.13 0.04 16.89
CA ALA A 105 12.49 0.99 17.95
C ALA A 105 12.92 0.28 19.23
N LEU A 106 12.20 -0.78 19.63
CA LEU A 106 12.52 -1.58 20.81
C LEU A 106 13.85 -2.33 20.66
N ILE A 107 14.07 -2.98 19.51
CA ILE A 107 15.34 -3.67 19.20
C ILE A 107 16.48 -2.65 19.10
N GLY A 108 16.22 -1.48 18.54
CA GLY A 108 17.17 -0.39 18.35
C GLY A 108 17.71 0.22 19.64
N GLN A 109 17.07 -0.02 20.79
CA GLN A 109 17.61 0.33 22.11
C GLN A 109 18.77 -0.56 22.54
N PHE A 110 18.84 -1.79 22.00
CA PHE A 110 19.89 -2.77 22.33
C PHE A 110 21.02 -2.81 21.30
N ILE A 111 20.88 -2.09 20.18
CA ILE A 111 21.88 -2.03 19.11
C ILE A 111 22.65 -0.70 19.23
N PRO A 112 24.00 -0.74 19.44
CA PRO A 112 24.84 0.45 19.40
C PRO A 112 24.68 1.20 18.07
N ASP A 113 24.81 2.53 18.07
CA ASP A 113 24.66 3.36 16.86
C ASP A 113 25.76 3.05 15.82
N HIS A 114 25.54 1.99 15.06
CA HIS A 114 26.31 1.53 13.93
C HIS A 114 25.49 1.72 12.65
N PRO A 115 26.14 1.83 11.47
CA PRO A 115 25.46 1.94 10.17
C PRO A 115 24.46 0.80 9.91
N VAL A 116 24.61 -0.33 10.61
CA VAL A 116 23.70 -1.47 10.60
C VAL A 116 22.28 -1.09 11.04
N LYS A 117 22.10 -0.13 11.96
CA LYS A 117 20.78 0.31 12.45
C LYS A 117 19.96 0.98 11.35
N GLY A 118 20.60 1.83 10.54
CA GLY A 118 19.98 2.46 9.36
C GLY A 118 19.64 1.44 8.27
N PHE A 119 20.50 0.44 8.06
CA PHE A 119 20.24 -0.65 7.12
C PHE A 119 19.05 -1.53 7.54
N ILE A 120 18.93 -1.88 8.83
CA ILE A 120 17.80 -2.65 9.37
C ILE A 120 16.50 -1.86 9.21
N LEU A 121 16.50 -0.58 9.60
CA LEU A 121 15.32 0.29 9.47
C LEU A 121 14.91 0.44 8.00
N GLY A 122 15.81 0.86 7.12
CA GLY A 122 15.52 1.03 5.69
C GLY A 122 15.07 -0.28 5.02
N GLY A 123 15.75 -1.39 5.30
CA GLY A 123 15.39 -2.71 4.80
C GLY A 123 14.01 -3.17 5.24
N SER A 124 13.64 -2.90 6.50
CA SER A 124 12.30 -3.23 7.02
C SER A 124 11.18 -2.44 6.33
N VAL A 125 11.37 -1.13 6.09
CA VAL A 125 10.36 -0.32 5.38
C VAL A 125 10.24 -0.79 3.92
N MET A 126 11.37 -1.14 3.27
CA MET A 126 11.38 -1.64 1.90
C MET A 126 10.63 -2.97 1.77
N ALA A 127 10.83 -3.89 2.71
CA ALA A 127 10.09 -5.16 2.75
C ALA A 127 8.58 -4.95 2.91
N VAL A 128 8.17 -4.00 3.77
CA VAL A 128 6.75 -3.63 3.96
C VAL A 128 6.16 -3.08 2.65
N MET A 129 6.87 -2.20 1.94
CA MET A 129 6.39 -1.64 0.67
C MET A 129 6.30 -2.69 -0.45
N ILE A 130 7.30 -3.57 -0.58
CA ILE A 130 7.26 -4.66 -1.56
C ILE A 130 6.09 -5.60 -1.25
N GLY A 131 5.89 -5.95 0.02
CA GLY A 131 4.76 -6.75 0.47
C GLY A 131 3.40 -6.09 0.16
N PHE A 132 3.31 -4.78 0.37
CA PHE A 132 2.11 -3.98 0.10
C PHE A 132 1.72 -4.05 -1.38
N TYR A 133 2.62 -3.65 -2.28
CA TYR A 133 2.32 -3.63 -3.72
C TYR A 133 2.17 -5.04 -4.31
N GLY A 134 2.88 -6.03 -3.78
CA GLY A 134 2.70 -7.43 -4.14
C GLY A 134 1.35 -8.01 -3.71
N SER A 135 0.85 -7.61 -2.53
CA SER A 135 -0.52 -7.96 -2.09
C SER A 135 -1.56 -7.27 -2.97
N LEU A 136 -1.35 -5.99 -3.29
CA LEU A 136 -2.25 -5.21 -4.14
C LEU A 136 -2.36 -5.79 -5.55
N ALA A 137 -1.23 -6.09 -6.20
CA ALA A 137 -1.22 -6.67 -7.53
C ALA A 137 -1.91 -8.05 -7.60
N ARG A 138 -1.80 -8.86 -6.52
CA ARG A 138 -2.52 -10.13 -6.40
C ARG A 138 -4.02 -9.94 -6.22
N SER A 139 -4.44 -9.06 -5.34
CA SER A 139 -5.87 -8.76 -5.13
C SER A 139 -6.52 -8.20 -6.39
N VAL A 140 -5.85 -7.28 -7.11
CA VAL A 140 -6.33 -6.76 -8.40
C VAL A 140 -6.49 -7.89 -9.41
N GLY A 141 -5.51 -8.79 -9.50
CA GLY A 141 -5.60 -9.98 -10.35
C GLY A 141 -6.74 -10.92 -9.95
N CYS A 142 -6.99 -11.11 -8.66
CA CYS A 142 -8.08 -11.94 -8.15
C CYS A 142 -9.48 -11.37 -8.43
N VAL A 143 -9.61 -10.04 -8.46
CA VAL A 143 -10.88 -9.40 -8.85
C VAL A 143 -11.07 -9.44 -10.37
N ALA A 144 -9.99 -9.37 -11.14
CA ALA A 144 -10.04 -9.38 -12.61
C ALA A 144 -10.15 -10.79 -13.22
N GLY A 145 -9.58 -11.81 -12.55
CA GLY A 145 -9.72 -13.22 -12.89
C GLY A 145 -10.94 -13.83 -12.21
N ARG A 146 -11.65 -14.72 -12.91
CA ARG A 146 -12.83 -15.41 -12.40
C ARG A 146 -12.62 -16.10 -11.06
#